data_AF-A0A949ZUZ3-F1
#
_entry.id   AF-A0A949ZUZ3-F1
#
_cell.length_a   1.000
_cell.length_b   1.000
_cell.length_c   1.000
_cell.angle_alpha   90.00
_cell.angle_beta   90.00
_cell.angle_gamma   90.00
#
_symmetry.space_group_name_H-M   'P 1'
#
loop_
_entity.id
_entity.type
_entity.pdbx_description
1 polymer ?
#
loop_
_entity_poly.entity_id
_entity_poly.type
_entity_poly.pdbx_seq_one_letter_code
_entity_poly.pdbx_strand_id
1 'polypeptide(L)'
;MNSGGAIAMGCADIHNSRARGFTLLEALVAMALIAILAAIAIPQYSAYTIRGQRGAAKAALQQAAQYLERNYTANGCYDFDTAANACAATAALPSPYSPNGGGAITYVLSVTFPANPTVGQTYQLAAAPCGTAAAGCAVAGSNTTFTDPTCGALTLDNTGQQGVDQPGTGQGAPVFTPALVATCWQR
;
A
#
# COMPACT_ATOMS: atom_id res chain seq x y z
N MET A 1 -52.00 -28.68 -65.70
CA MET A 1 -51.54 -29.87 -64.96
C MET A 1 -50.07 -30.06 -65.24
N ASN A 2 -49.17 -29.62 -64.36
CA ASN A 2 -47.93 -30.36 -64.09
C ASN A 2 -47.24 -29.85 -62.80
N SER A 3 -46.94 -30.83 -61.95
CA SER A 3 -45.87 -30.94 -60.93
C SER A 3 -45.73 -29.86 -59.85
N GLY A 4 -46.28 -30.18 -58.68
CA GLY A 4 -45.80 -29.66 -57.40
C GLY A 4 -44.42 -30.23 -57.07
N GLY A 5 -43.46 -29.35 -56.82
CA GLY A 5 -42.15 -29.69 -56.27
C GLY A 5 -42.25 -29.80 -54.74
N ALA A 6 -42.12 -31.02 -54.23
CA ALA A 6 -42.00 -31.28 -52.80
C ALA A 6 -40.59 -30.89 -52.32
N ILE A 7 -40.51 -29.97 -51.37
CA ILE A 7 -39.27 -29.62 -50.67
C ILE A 7 -39.09 -30.66 -49.56
N ALA A 8 -38.09 -31.52 -49.70
CA ALA A 8 -37.71 -32.49 -48.69
C ALA A 8 -37.13 -31.74 -47.47
N MET A 9 -37.93 -31.64 -46.42
CA MET A 9 -37.53 -31.19 -45.09
C MET A 9 -36.59 -32.24 -44.49
N GLY A 10 -35.28 -32.04 -44.63
CA GLY A 10 -34.27 -32.82 -43.93
C GLY A 10 -34.36 -32.56 -42.43
N CYS A 11 -34.82 -33.54 -41.66
CA CYS A 11 -34.73 -33.55 -40.21
C CYS A 11 -33.24 -33.62 -39.82
N ALA A 12 -32.69 -32.52 -39.31
CA ALA A 12 -31.40 -32.54 -38.66
C ALA A 12 -31.53 -33.33 -37.34
N ASP A 13 -30.82 -34.46 -37.29
CA ASP A 13 -30.74 -35.34 -36.13
C ASP A 13 -30.05 -34.59 -34.98
N ILE A 14 -30.84 -34.08 -34.03
CA ILE A 14 -30.35 -33.42 -32.83
C ILE A 14 -29.84 -34.53 -31.88
N HIS A 15 -28.57 -34.87 -32.01
CA HIS A 15 -27.88 -35.73 -31.04
C HIS A 15 -27.98 -35.10 -29.64
N ASN A 16 -28.94 -35.56 -28.85
CA ASN A 16 -29.13 -35.18 -27.45
C ASN A 16 -27.95 -35.71 -26.63
N SER A 17 -26.90 -34.90 -26.54
CA SER A 17 -25.77 -35.12 -25.66
C SER A 17 -26.29 -34.99 -24.23
N ARG A 18 -26.53 -36.12 -23.55
CA ARG A 18 -26.94 -36.13 -22.14
C ARG A 18 -25.91 -35.36 -21.31
N ALA A 19 -26.23 -34.13 -20.93
CA ALA A 19 -25.44 -33.35 -19.98
C ALA A 19 -25.44 -34.11 -18.65
N ARG A 20 -24.27 -34.62 -18.25
CA ARG A 20 -24.07 -35.19 -16.92
C ARG A 20 -24.08 -34.03 -15.92
N GLY A 21 -25.17 -33.88 -15.17
CA GLY A 21 -25.28 -32.87 -14.12
C GLY A 21 -24.43 -33.21 -12.90
N PHE A 22 -23.93 -32.18 -12.23
CA PHE A 22 -23.21 -32.30 -10.95
C PHE A 22 -24.16 -32.81 -9.86
N THR A 23 -23.70 -33.70 -8.98
CA THR A 23 -24.53 -34.14 -7.85
C THR A 23 -24.50 -33.09 -6.72
N LEU A 24 -25.58 -33.00 -5.93
CA LEU A 24 -25.63 -32.11 -4.76
C LEU A 24 -24.54 -32.44 -3.75
N LEU A 25 -24.19 -33.72 -3.61
CA LEU A 25 -23.12 -34.16 -2.71
C LEU A 25 -21.74 -33.70 -3.20
N GLU A 26 -21.50 -33.78 -4.50
CA GLU A 26 -20.23 -33.34 -5.11
C GLU A 26 -20.04 -31.83 -4.98
N ALA A 27 -21.12 -31.06 -5.16
CA ALA A 27 -21.11 -29.62 -4.91
C ALA A 27 -20.85 -29.29 -3.43
N LEU A 28 -21.45 -30.04 -2.49
CA LEU A 28 -21.27 -29.82 -1.06
C LEU A 28 -19.82 -30.08 -0.63
N VAL A 29 -19.22 -31.18 -1.09
CA VAL A 29 -17.82 -31.50 -0.78
C VAL A 29 -16.88 -30.48 -1.41
N ALA A 30 -17.13 -30.06 -2.66
CA ALA A 30 -16.33 -29.03 -3.32
C ALA A 30 -16.35 -27.70 -2.55
N MET A 31 -17.53 -27.25 -2.11
CA MET A 31 -17.67 -26.02 -1.33
C MET A 31 -16.98 -26.13 0.03
N ALA A 32 -17.06 -27.29 0.70
CA ALA A 32 -16.36 -27.52 1.96
C ALA A 32 -14.84 -27.40 1.80
N LEU A 33 -14.27 -27.94 0.72
CA LEU A 33 -12.84 -27.81 0.43
C LEU A 33 -12.45 -26.35 0.12
N ILE A 34 -13.24 -25.63 -0.69
CA ILE A 34 -12.97 -24.22 -1.01
C ILE A 34 -13.00 -23.36 0.27
N ALA A 35 -13.93 -23.62 1.19
CA ALA A 35 -14.02 -22.88 2.45
C ALA A 35 -12.76 -23.05 3.31
N ILE A 36 -12.24 -24.28 3.42
CA ILE A 36 -11.01 -24.57 4.19
C ILE A 36 -9.80 -23.87 3.54
N LEU A 37 -9.68 -23.94 2.22
CA LEU A 37 -8.58 -23.29 1.49
C LEU A 37 -8.65 -21.76 1.63
N ALA A 38 -9.85 -21.18 1.48
CA ALA A 38 -10.06 -19.74 1.59
C ALA A 38 -9.69 -19.21 2.99
N ALA A 39 -9.98 -19.95 4.05
CA ALA A 39 -9.66 -19.56 5.43
C ALA A 39 -8.15 -19.35 5.66
N ILE A 40 -7.29 -20.11 4.97
CA ILE A 40 -5.83 -19.99 5.07
C ILE A 40 -5.30 -19.00 4.03
N ALA A 41 -5.81 -19.05 2.80
CA ALA A 41 -5.29 -18.27 1.68
C ALA A 41 -5.53 -16.76 1.83
N ILE A 42 -6.70 -16.34 2.31
CA ILE A 42 -7.07 -14.92 2.43
C ILE A 42 -6.12 -14.13 3.35
N PRO A 43 -5.86 -14.54 4.61
CA PRO A 43 -4.95 -13.80 5.48
C PRO A 43 -3.50 -13.85 4.99
N GLN A 44 -3.09 -14.94 4.33
CA GLN A 44 -1.74 -15.03 3.77
C GLN A 44 -1.52 -14.07 2.60
N TYR A 45 -2.51 -13.94 1.72
CA TYR A 45 -2.46 -13.03 0.58
C TYR A 45 -2.46 -11.57 1.03
N SER A 46 -3.29 -11.19 2.00
CA SER A 46 -3.31 -9.82 2.53
C SER A 46 -1.98 -9.44 3.20
N ALA A 47 -1.38 -10.35 3.96
CA ALA A 47 -0.05 -10.13 4.53
C ALA A 47 1.03 -9.97 3.45
N TYR A 48 0.94 -10.69 2.34
CA TYR A 48 1.85 -10.54 1.21
C TYR A 48 1.73 -9.15 0.55
N THR A 49 0.51 -8.69 0.27
CA THR A 49 0.31 -7.38 -0.35
C THR A 49 0.75 -6.24 0.57
N ILE A 50 0.45 -6.31 1.87
CA ILE A 50 0.91 -5.33 2.87
C ILE A 50 2.45 -5.25 2.90
N ARG A 51 3.15 -6.39 2.89
CA ARG A 51 4.63 -6.40 2.82
C ARG A 51 5.15 -5.73 1.55
N GLY A 52 4.50 -5.94 0.41
CA GLY A 52 4.82 -5.24 -0.83
C GLY A 52 4.66 -3.73 -0.71
N GLN A 53 3.54 -3.27 -0.14
CA GLN A 53 3.28 -1.84 0.09
C GLN A 53 4.28 -1.22 1.08
N ARG A 54 4.65 -1.95 2.16
CA ARG A 54 5.75 -1.53 3.05
C ARG A 54 7.05 -1.36 2.29
N GLY A 55 7.38 -2.29 1.38
CA GLY A 55 8.57 -2.19 0.54
C GLY A 55 8.59 -0.90 -0.28
N ALA A 56 7.47 -0.56 -0.92
CA ALA A 56 7.31 0.69 -1.67
C ALA A 56 7.41 1.93 -0.76
N ALA A 57 6.80 1.89 0.44
CA ALA A 57 6.87 2.98 1.41
C ALA A 57 8.31 3.21 1.92
N LYS A 58 9.05 2.15 2.26
CA LYS A 58 10.47 2.21 2.65
C LYS A 58 11.33 2.84 1.55
N ALA A 59 11.13 2.43 0.30
CA ALA A 59 11.85 3.00 -0.83
C ALA A 59 11.54 4.51 -0.98
N ALA A 60 10.27 4.91 -0.84
CA ALA A 60 9.89 6.31 -0.87
C ALA A 60 10.51 7.13 0.27
N LEU A 61 10.57 6.58 1.49
CA LEU A 61 11.25 7.21 2.63
C LEU A 61 12.75 7.41 2.37
N GLN A 62 13.42 6.42 1.79
CA GLN A 62 14.84 6.55 1.43
C GLN A 62 15.06 7.60 0.34
N GLN A 63 14.19 7.69 -0.65
CA GLN A 63 14.24 8.74 -1.67
C GLN A 63 14.02 10.13 -1.08
N ALA A 64 13.07 10.26 -0.15
CA ALA A 64 12.83 11.50 0.59
C ALA A 64 14.03 11.90 1.44
N ALA A 65 14.65 10.96 2.17
CA ALA A 65 15.88 11.21 2.94
C ALA A 65 17.01 11.72 2.04
N GLN A 66 17.25 11.06 0.90
CA GLN A 66 18.25 11.52 -0.08
C GLN A 66 17.97 12.91 -0.63
N TYR A 67 16.69 13.27 -0.82
CA TYR A 67 16.32 14.61 -1.22
C TYR A 67 16.67 15.65 -0.14
N LEU A 68 16.38 15.35 1.12
CA LEU A 68 16.72 16.21 2.25
C LEU A 68 18.25 16.36 2.39
N GLU A 69 19.03 15.29 2.28
CA GLU A 69 20.52 15.38 2.32
C GLU A 69 21.08 16.25 1.20
N ARG A 70 20.50 16.19 0.00
CA ARG A 70 20.87 17.11 -1.10
C ARG A 70 20.55 18.56 -0.75
N ASN A 71 19.40 18.82 -0.15
CA ASN A 71 19.00 20.16 0.27
C ASN A 71 19.97 20.73 1.33
N TYR A 72 20.34 19.91 2.31
CA TYR A 72 21.31 20.28 3.34
C TYR A 72 22.69 20.60 2.75
N THR A 73 23.16 19.80 1.79
CA THR A 73 24.45 20.02 1.13
C THR A 73 24.46 21.33 0.34
N ALA A 74 23.34 21.72 -0.28
CA ALA A 74 23.23 22.93 -1.09
C ALA A 74 23.01 24.20 -0.25
N ASN A 75 22.20 24.12 0.81
CA ASN A 75 21.64 25.28 1.50
C ASN A 75 22.00 25.36 3.00
N GLY A 76 22.64 24.32 3.56
CA GLY A 76 23.04 24.26 4.96
C GLY A 76 21.94 23.85 5.95
N CYS A 77 20.73 23.53 5.45
CA CYS A 77 19.60 23.03 6.23
C CYS A 77 18.73 22.09 5.40
N TYR A 78 18.02 21.19 6.08
CA TYR A 78 17.13 20.20 5.46
C TYR A 78 15.82 20.80 4.96
N ASP A 79 15.37 21.91 5.56
CA ASP A 79 14.07 22.52 5.37
C ASP A 79 14.12 23.83 4.57
N PHE A 80 15.12 23.99 3.70
CA PHE A 80 15.24 25.19 2.89
C PHE A 80 13.99 25.41 2.01
N ASP A 81 13.33 26.54 2.22
CA ASP A 81 12.19 26.99 1.43
C ASP A 81 12.67 27.99 0.37
N THR A 82 12.51 27.60 -0.90
CA THR A 82 12.87 28.44 -2.04
C THR A 82 12.06 29.74 -2.13
N ALA A 83 10.82 29.77 -1.61
CA ALA A 83 9.98 30.96 -1.63
C ALA A 83 10.40 31.97 -0.55
N ALA A 84 10.73 31.49 0.65
CA ALA A 84 11.26 32.31 1.74
C ALA A 84 12.76 32.63 1.58
N ASN A 85 13.47 31.89 0.72
CA ASN A 85 14.93 31.92 0.55
C ASN A 85 15.66 31.75 1.89
N ALA A 86 15.16 30.85 2.73
CA ALA A 86 15.62 30.62 4.09
C ALA A 86 15.27 29.21 4.56
N CYS A 87 15.94 28.76 5.61
CA CYS A 87 15.53 27.59 6.38
C CYS A 87 14.23 27.94 7.11
N ALA A 88 13.13 27.31 6.71
CA ALA A 88 11.81 27.53 7.27
C ALA A 88 11.24 26.16 7.57
N ALA A 89 10.72 25.95 8.79
CA ALA A 89 10.26 24.66 9.35
C ALA A 89 9.16 23.92 8.54
N THR A 90 8.92 24.30 7.30
CA THR A 90 7.87 23.89 6.38
C THR A 90 8.48 23.60 5.00
N ALA A 91 9.25 22.52 4.87
CA ALA A 91 9.63 22.01 3.54
C ALA A 91 8.64 20.94 3.05
N ALA A 92 8.29 21.02 1.76
CA ALA A 92 7.46 20.03 1.08
C ALA A 92 8.33 18.93 0.46
N LEU A 93 7.90 17.67 0.60
CA LEU A 93 8.54 16.56 -0.10
C LEU A 93 8.11 16.56 -1.58
N PRO A 94 9.03 16.31 -2.54
CA PRO A 94 8.68 16.29 -3.97
C PRO A 94 7.64 15.24 -4.34
N SER A 95 7.60 14.14 -3.60
CA SER A 95 6.68 13.01 -3.79
C SER A 95 6.22 12.48 -2.43
N PRO A 96 5.13 13.01 -1.85
CA PRO A 96 4.66 12.61 -0.54
C PRO A 96 3.75 11.37 -0.56
N TYR A 97 3.78 10.55 -1.61
CA TYR A 97 2.87 9.40 -1.76
C TYR A 97 3.62 8.13 -2.15
N SER A 98 3.11 6.98 -1.69
CA SER A 98 3.61 5.67 -2.09
C SER A 98 2.46 4.66 -2.27
N PRO A 99 2.48 3.84 -3.33
CA PRO A 99 3.41 3.89 -4.47
C PRO A 99 3.23 5.16 -5.31
N ASN A 100 4.32 5.67 -5.89
CA ASN A 100 4.27 6.74 -6.89
C ASN A 100 4.54 6.14 -8.28
N GLY A 101 3.59 6.29 -9.20
CA GLY A 101 3.73 5.80 -10.59
C GLY A 101 2.84 4.61 -10.99
N GLY A 102 1.86 4.21 -10.17
CA GLY A 102 0.83 3.23 -10.56
C GLY A 102 0.25 2.46 -9.37
N GLY A 103 -1.02 2.06 -9.49
CA GLY A 103 -1.77 1.44 -8.39
C GLY A 103 -2.36 2.45 -7.41
N ALA A 104 -3.11 1.96 -6.43
CA ALA A 104 -3.72 2.83 -5.43
C ALA A 104 -2.67 3.31 -4.42
N ILE A 105 -2.68 4.60 -4.08
CA ILE A 105 -1.80 5.16 -3.03
C ILE A 105 -2.22 4.55 -1.69
N THR A 106 -1.27 3.97 -0.97
CA THR A 106 -1.53 3.28 0.30
C THR A 106 -0.83 3.93 1.49
N TYR A 107 0.23 4.70 1.23
CA TYR A 107 0.97 5.46 2.24
C TYR A 107 1.11 6.92 1.80
N VAL A 108 0.99 7.84 2.78
CA VAL A 108 1.38 9.24 2.65
C VAL A 108 2.65 9.48 3.48
N LEU A 109 3.59 10.22 2.90
CA LEU A 109 4.83 10.63 3.53
C LEU A 109 4.68 12.04 4.09
N SER A 110 5.20 12.25 5.29
CA SER A 110 5.33 13.55 5.93
C SER A 110 6.73 13.73 6.47
N VAL A 111 7.17 14.98 6.54
CA VAL A 111 8.41 15.37 7.20
C VAL A 111 8.08 16.31 8.35
N THR A 112 8.80 16.16 9.46
CA THR A 112 8.77 17.08 10.60
C THR A 112 10.20 17.50 10.91
N PHE A 113 10.40 18.78 11.17
CA PHE A 113 11.70 19.34 11.56
C PHE A 113 11.64 19.73 13.04
N PRO A 114 12.21 18.91 13.96
CA PRO A 114 12.22 19.23 15.38
C PRO A 114 12.97 20.54 15.65
N ALA A 115 12.47 21.34 16.59
CA ALA A 115 13.02 22.66 16.87
C ALA A 115 14.34 22.67 17.67
N ASN A 116 14.92 21.52 18.03
CA ASN A 116 16.01 21.44 19.03
C ASN A 116 17.31 20.81 18.46
N PRO A 117 18.48 21.49 18.52
CA PRO A 117 18.73 22.86 18.99
C PRO A 117 18.58 23.94 17.91
N THR A 118 18.31 23.59 16.65
CA THR A 118 18.08 24.54 15.56
C THR A 118 17.12 23.91 14.54
N VAL A 119 16.08 24.65 14.18
CA VAL A 119 15.12 24.27 13.14
C VAL A 119 15.87 24.00 11.83
N GLY A 120 15.49 22.93 11.13
CA GLY A 120 16.09 22.59 9.84
C GLY A 120 17.39 21.78 9.91
N GLN A 121 17.93 21.51 11.10
CA GLN A 121 19.17 20.73 11.26
C GLN A 121 18.94 19.24 11.51
N THR A 122 17.71 18.85 11.82
CA THR A 122 17.31 17.45 11.97
C THR A 122 15.96 17.26 11.31
N TYR A 123 15.66 16.04 10.89
CA TYR A 123 14.35 15.70 10.33
C TYR A 123 13.90 14.34 10.84
N GLN A 124 12.58 14.20 10.88
CA GLN A 124 11.91 12.92 11.04
C GLN A 124 10.93 12.75 9.88
N LEU A 125 11.15 11.72 9.08
CA LEU A 125 10.25 11.26 8.06
C LEU A 125 9.30 10.22 8.64
N ALA A 126 8.05 10.25 8.18
CA ALA A 126 7.07 9.23 8.46
C ALA A 126 6.34 8.85 7.17
N ALA A 127 6.04 7.57 6.98
CA ALA A 127 5.13 7.06 5.97
C ALA A 127 3.95 6.41 6.69
N ALA A 128 2.80 7.08 6.72
CA ALA A 128 1.61 6.62 7.42
C ALA A 128 0.61 5.97 6.43
N PRO A 129 0.00 4.82 6.79
CA PRO A 129 -0.98 4.18 5.92
C PRO A 129 -2.24 5.05 5.79
N CYS A 130 -2.81 5.08 4.60
CA CYS A 130 -3.91 5.99 4.26
C CYS A 130 -5.19 5.78 5.08
N GLY A 131 -5.41 4.59 5.62
CA GLY A 131 -6.52 4.31 6.54
C GLY A 131 -6.37 4.95 7.92
N THR A 132 -5.15 5.28 8.34
CA THR A 132 -4.89 5.98 9.62
C THR A 132 -4.56 7.46 9.41
N ALA A 133 -4.04 7.81 8.23
CA ALA A 133 -3.72 9.18 7.83
C ALA A 133 -4.70 9.70 6.75
N ALA A 134 -5.99 9.45 6.91
CA ALA A 134 -7.01 9.70 5.89
C ALA A 134 -7.00 11.15 5.35
N ALA A 135 -6.75 12.15 6.20
CA ALA A 135 -6.63 13.54 5.77
C ALA A 135 -5.41 13.79 4.86
N GLY A 136 -4.28 13.13 5.12
CA GLY A 136 -3.08 13.20 4.28
C GLY A 136 -3.20 12.43 2.96
N CYS A 137 -4.14 11.49 2.87
CA CYS A 137 -4.44 10.72 1.67
C CYS A 137 -5.70 11.19 0.94
N ALA A 138 -6.12 12.44 1.12
CA ALA A 138 -7.26 13.03 0.40
C ALA A 138 -6.94 13.38 -1.08
N VAL A 139 -6.18 12.51 -1.76
CA VAL A 139 -5.83 12.64 -3.17
C VAL A 139 -6.48 11.53 -4.00
N ALA A 140 -6.84 11.86 -5.24
CA ALA A 140 -7.47 10.91 -6.17
C ALA A 140 -6.59 9.67 -6.38
N GLY A 141 -7.19 8.48 -6.34
CA GLY A 141 -6.47 7.21 -6.46
C GLY A 141 -5.91 6.66 -5.15
N SER A 142 -6.16 7.31 -4.01
CA SER A 142 -5.79 6.75 -2.70
C SER A 142 -6.73 5.65 -2.24
N ASN A 143 -6.17 4.60 -1.65
CA ASN A 143 -6.92 3.63 -0.87
C ASN A 143 -6.99 4.11 0.59
N THR A 144 -8.00 4.90 0.91
CA THR A 144 -8.25 5.43 2.26
C THR A 144 -8.72 4.37 3.27
N THR A 145 -8.82 3.10 2.87
CA THR A 145 -9.13 1.98 3.78
C THR A 145 -7.91 1.13 4.10
N PHE A 146 -6.78 1.35 3.41
CA PHE A 146 -5.57 0.58 3.63
C PHE A 146 -5.01 0.82 5.03
N THR A 147 -4.86 -0.24 5.80
CA THR A 147 -4.25 -0.19 7.13
C THR A 147 -3.11 -1.19 7.23
N ASP A 148 -2.15 -0.87 8.08
CA ASP A 148 -1.05 -1.77 8.44
C ASP A 148 -1.12 -2.10 9.93
N PRO A 149 -1.82 -3.17 10.32
CA PRO A 149 -2.03 -3.48 11.74
C PRO A 149 -0.76 -3.99 12.43
N THR A 150 0.26 -4.43 11.70
CA THR A 150 1.50 -4.92 12.31
C THR A 150 2.48 -3.78 12.56
N CYS A 151 2.67 -2.90 11.59
CA CYS A 151 3.75 -1.92 11.60
C CYS A 151 3.26 -0.49 11.70
N GLY A 152 2.05 -0.18 11.24
CA GLY A 152 1.58 1.21 11.23
C GLY A 152 2.42 2.12 10.36
N ALA A 153 2.69 3.33 10.86
CA ALA A 153 3.53 4.28 10.17
C ALA A 153 5.01 3.89 10.30
N LEU A 154 5.75 3.93 9.19
CA LEU A 154 7.20 3.69 9.17
C LEU A 154 7.92 5.03 9.35
N THR A 155 8.97 5.10 10.17
CA THR A 155 9.70 6.35 10.41
C THR A 155 11.19 6.21 10.13
N LEU A 156 11.81 7.29 9.65
CA LEU A 156 13.24 7.38 9.39
C LEU A 156 13.75 8.78 9.79
N ASP A 157 14.85 8.87 10.52
CA ASP A 157 15.47 10.15 10.88
C ASP A 157 16.77 10.45 10.11
N ASN A 158 17.32 11.64 10.33
CA ASN A 158 18.55 12.13 9.69
C ASN A 158 19.82 11.35 10.07
N THR A 159 19.76 10.51 11.10
CA THR A 159 20.86 9.63 11.50
C THR A 159 20.70 8.21 10.95
N GLY A 160 19.60 7.95 10.23
CA GLY A 160 19.26 6.65 9.69
C GLY A 160 18.54 5.73 10.69
N GLN A 161 18.10 6.24 11.85
CA GLN A 161 17.31 5.44 12.79
C GLN A 161 15.95 5.14 12.18
N GLN A 162 15.65 3.85 12.13
CA GLN A 162 14.40 3.31 11.64
C GLN A 162 13.47 3.08 12.82
N GLY A 163 12.22 3.50 12.69
CA GLY A 163 11.20 3.31 13.70
C GLY A 163 9.86 2.93 13.08
N VAL A 164 8.90 2.63 13.94
CA VAL A 164 7.51 2.40 13.55
C VAL A 164 6.56 3.03 14.56
N ASP A 165 5.38 3.45 14.15
CA ASP A 165 4.33 3.96 15.03
C ASP A 165 3.02 3.19 14.77
N GLN A 166 2.66 2.31 15.70
CA GLN A 166 1.54 1.38 15.51
C GLN A 166 0.19 2.07 15.70
N PRO A 167 -0.83 1.72 14.89
CA PRO A 167 -2.17 2.27 15.05
C PRO A 167 -2.80 1.73 16.35
N GLY A 168 -3.28 2.64 17.19
CA GLY A 168 -4.11 2.30 18.36
C GLY A 168 -3.35 2.00 19.66
N THR A 169 -2.02 2.11 19.73
CA THR A 169 -1.27 1.94 20.99
C THR A 169 -1.25 3.20 21.87
N GLY A 170 -1.79 4.33 21.38
CA GLY A 170 -1.79 5.60 22.11
C GLY A 170 -0.40 6.18 22.35
N GLN A 171 0.63 5.65 21.68
CA GLN A 171 2.01 6.03 21.95
C GLN A 171 2.42 7.34 21.28
N GLY A 172 1.76 7.75 20.19
CA GLY A 172 1.94 9.06 19.53
C GLY A 172 3.38 9.41 19.14
N ALA A 173 4.31 8.47 19.31
CA ALA A 173 5.73 8.60 19.23
C ALA A 173 6.30 7.29 18.67
N PRO A 174 7.29 7.37 17.76
CA PRO A 174 7.87 6.21 17.13
C PRO A 174 8.45 5.23 18.16
N VAL A 175 8.10 3.96 18.01
CA VAL A 175 8.61 2.82 18.74
C VAL A 175 9.91 2.35 18.09
N PHE A 176 10.99 2.38 18.84
CA PHE A 176 12.33 1.95 18.39
C PHE A 176 12.75 0.59 18.95
N THR A 177 11.79 -0.26 19.32
CA THR A 177 12.14 -1.60 19.84
C THR A 177 12.79 -2.43 18.73
N PRO A 178 14.01 -2.99 18.96
CA PRO A 178 14.75 -3.65 17.89
C PRO A 178 13.99 -4.80 17.21
N ALA A 179 13.17 -5.54 17.96
CA ALA A 179 12.39 -6.67 17.43
C ALA A 179 11.28 -6.23 16.47
N LEU A 180 10.54 -5.17 16.81
CA LEU A 180 9.46 -4.66 15.96
C LEU A 180 10.02 -3.94 14.74
N VAL A 181 11.05 -3.09 14.95
CA VAL A 181 11.75 -2.42 13.85
C VAL A 181 12.34 -3.47 12.89
N ALA A 182 13.00 -4.51 13.40
CA ALA A 182 13.49 -5.60 12.55
C ALA A 182 12.37 -6.24 11.72
N THR A 183 11.26 -6.60 12.34
CA THR A 183 10.11 -7.22 11.63
C THR A 183 9.53 -6.32 10.55
N CYS A 184 9.47 -5.01 10.80
CA CYS A 184 8.84 -4.04 9.93
C CYS A 184 9.77 -3.49 8.86
N TRP A 185 11.06 -3.37 9.15
CA TRP A 185 12.08 -2.79 8.27
C TRP A 185 12.94 -3.82 7.53
N GLN A 186 13.08 -5.05 8.02
CA GLN A 186 13.75 -6.12 7.27
C GLN A 186 12.92 -6.58 6.05
N ARG A 187 13.59 -7.30 5.14
CA ARG A 187 13.02 -7.80 3.87
C ARG A 187 12.07 -8.96 4.08
#